data_AF-A0A923EWD8-F1
#
_entry.id   AF-A0A923EWD8-F1
#
_cell.length_a   1.000
_cell.length_b   1.000
_cell.length_c   1.000
_cell.angle_alpha   90.00
_cell.angle_beta   90.00
_cell.angle_gamma   90.00
#
_symmetry.space_group_name_H-M   'P 1'
#
loop_
_entity.id
_entity.type
_entity.pdbx_description
1 polymer ?
#
loop_
_entity_poly.entity_id
_entity_poly.type
_entity_poly.pdbx_seq_one_letter_code
_entity_poly.pdbx_strand_id
1 'polypeptide(L)'
;MLYIGPGDVPGSDDHEGFVSGRTPDGRDTGIWTDVLDDHLDGPAYTGFRAACECGWRDDELHAPDADGHRAALHGFVDRHFAAIAGYRPDPERDFLTPWSVRRVTHA
;
A
#
# COMPACT_ATOMS: atom_id res chain seq x y z
N MET A 1 1.68 -5.11 8.34
CA MET A 1 2.86 -5.24 7.46
C MET A 1 2.37 -5.87 6.18
N LEU A 2 2.28 -5.12 5.08
CA LEU A 2 2.01 -5.70 3.77
C LEU A 2 3.22 -5.32 2.93
N TYR A 3 4.19 -6.23 2.90
CA TYR A 3 5.22 -6.26 1.88
C TYR A 3 4.51 -6.39 0.53
N ILE A 4 4.53 -5.31 -0.25
CA ILE A 4 3.98 -5.26 -1.60
C ILE A 4 5.19 -5.49 -2.52
N GLY A 5 5.64 -6.74 -2.63
CA GLY A 5 6.68 -7.15 -3.58
C GLY A 5 6.61 -8.64 -3.92
N PRO A 6 6.86 -9.05 -5.18
CA PRO A 6 7.27 -10.42 -5.46
C PRO A 6 8.67 -10.64 -4.87
N GLY A 7 8.82 -11.59 -3.96
CA GLY A 7 10.02 -11.84 -3.15
C GLY A 7 11.34 -12.16 -3.87
N ASP A 8 11.43 -12.05 -5.20
CA ASP A 8 12.56 -12.55 -5.98
C ASP A 8 12.83 -11.74 -7.28
N VAL A 9 12.59 -10.42 -7.32
CA VAL A 9 12.97 -9.59 -8.48
C VAL A 9 14.35 -8.94 -8.25
N PRO A 10 15.40 -9.32 -9.02
CA PRO A 10 16.73 -8.76 -8.82
C PRO A 10 16.74 -7.23 -8.97
N GLY A 11 17.21 -6.53 -7.92
CA GLY A 11 17.28 -5.07 -7.90
C GLY A 11 16.00 -4.36 -7.46
N SER A 12 14.96 -5.09 -7.05
CA SER A 12 13.76 -4.50 -6.43
C SER A 12 13.79 -4.49 -4.91
N ASP A 13 14.90 -4.91 -4.30
CA ASP A 13 15.03 -5.03 -2.83
C ASP A 13 14.88 -3.69 -2.11
N ASP A 14 15.21 -2.58 -2.79
CA ASP A 14 15.00 -1.21 -2.29
C ASP A 14 13.68 -0.59 -2.83
N HIS A 15 12.78 -1.42 -3.37
CA HIS A 15 11.53 -1.01 -3.98
C HIS A 15 10.28 -1.63 -3.33
N GLU A 16 10.31 -1.84 -2.02
CA GLU A 16 9.14 -2.25 -1.24
C GLU A 16 8.03 -1.19 -1.28
N GLY A 17 6.91 -1.53 -1.93
CA GLY A 17 5.73 -0.67 -2.01
C GLY A 17 4.84 -0.76 -0.78
N PHE A 18 4.03 0.28 -0.56
CA PHE A 18 2.95 0.27 0.40
C PHE A 18 1.87 1.30 0.04
N VAL A 19 0.66 1.10 0.56
CA VAL A 19 -0.40 2.10 0.49
C VAL A 19 -0.35 2.94 1.76
N SER A 20 -0.07 4.23 1.60
CA SER A 20 0.02 5.22 2.65
C SER A 20 -1.35 5.84 2.93
N GLY A 21 -1.75 5.86 4.20
CA GLY A 21 -2.96 6.54 4.67
C GLY A 21 -2.67 8.01 4.97
N ARG A 22 -3.56 8.90 4.53
CA ARG A 22 -3.54 10.32 4.92
C ARG A 22 -4.34 10.51 6.19
N THR A 23 -3.70 10.95 7.27
CA THR A 23 -4.39 11.31 8.51
C THR A 23 -5.12 12.66 8.37
N PRO A 24 -6.14 12.94 9.22
CA PRO A 24 -6.87 14.21 9.18
C PRO A 24 -6.01 15.48 9.36
N ASP A 25 -4.86 15.36 10.04
CA ASP A 25 -3.88 16.44 10.21
C ASP A 25 -2.90 16.57 9.03
N GLY A 26 -3.13 15.82 7.94
CA GLY A 26 -2.39 15.95 6.69
C GLY A 26 -1.11 15.13 6.60
N ARG A 27 -0.77 14.34 7.64
CA ARG A 27 0.40 13.46 7.62
C ARG A 27 0.12 12.19 6.82
N ASP A 28 1.18 11.68 6.19
CA ASP A 28 1.17 10.37 5.54
C ASP A 28 1.75 9.32 6.48
N THR A 29 1.11 8.16 6.51
CA THR A 29 1.66 7.01 7.22
C THR A 29 2.81 6.40 6.43
N GLY A 30 3.83 5.88 7.13
CA GLY A 30 4.98 5.20 6.54
C GLY A 30 4.86 3.69 6.61
N ILE A 31 5.80 2.98 5.97
CA ILE A 31 5.85 1.52 5.90
C ILE A 31 5.81 0.82 7.28
N TRP A 32 6.31 1.50 8.33
CA TRP A 32 6.39 0.99 9.70
C TRP A 32 5.32 1.53 10.65
N THR A 33 4.53 2.53 10.22
CA THR A 33 3.80 3.37 11.16
C THR A 33 2.44 2.80 11.60
N ASP A 34 1.87 1.82 10.87
CA ASP A 34 0.49 1.35 11.12
C ASP A 34 0.36 -0.18 11.33
N VAL A 35 1.42 -0.87 11.74
CA VAL A 35 1.39 -2.35 11.68
C VAL A 35 0.53 -2.99 12.77
N LEU A 36 0.28 -2.36 13.92
CA LEU A 36 -0.48 -2.99 15.01
C LEU A 36 -1.30 -1.96 15.80
N ASP A 37 -2.58 -2.28 16.01
CA ASP A 37 -3.51 -1.76 17.02
C ASP A 37 -4.23 -0.41 16.84
N ASP A 38 -3.62 0.68 16.40
CA ASP A 38 -4.30 1.98 16.56
C ASP A 38 -5.36 2.35 15.51
N HIS A 39 -5.55 1.59 14.42
CA HIS A 39 -6.46 1.99 13.31
C HIS A 39 -7.56 0.98 12.98
N LEU A 40 -7.64 -0.14 13.69
CA LEU A 40 -8.84 -0.98 13.61
C LEU A 40 -10.04 -0.31 14.32
N ASP A 41 -9.76 0.68 15.20
CA ASP A 41 -10.74 1.58 15.82
C ASP A 41 -10.29 3.09 15.85
N GLY A 42 -9.15 3.46 15.22
CA GLY A 42 -8.62 4.84 15.22
C GLY A 42 -8.80 5.65 13.93
N PRO A 43 -8.07 6.79 13.77
CA PRO A 43 -8.56 7.96 13.03
C PRO A 43 -8.87 7.63 11.58
N ALA A 44 -10.08 8.01 11.16
CA ALA A 44 -10.54 7.89 9.79
C ALA A 44 -9.55 8.60 8.86
N TYR A 45 -8.85 7.83 8.03
CA TYR A 45 -8.03 8.40 6.98
C TYR A 45 -8.89 9.27 6.07
N THR A 46 -8.28 10.30 5.48
CA THR A 46 -8.96 11.15 4.50
C THR A 46 -8.67 10.70 3.06
N GLY A 47 -7.75 9.74 2.88
CA GLY A 47 -7.48 9.11 1.60
C GLY A 47 -6.28 8.18 1.63
N PHE A 48 -6.03 7.51 0.51
CA PHE A 48 -4.93 6.58 0.30
C PHE A 48 -4.08 6.98 -0.91
N ARG A 49 -2.78 6.74 -0.87
CA ARG A 49 -1.89 6.88 -2.03
C ARG A 49 -0.78 5.84 -2.00
N ALA A 50 -0.17 5.54 -3.13
CA ALA A 50 0.99 4.68 -3.16
C ALA A 50 2.27 5.39 -2.68
N ALA A 51 3.14 4.61 -2.07
CA ALA A 51 4.49 5.02 -1.70
C ALA A 51 5.44 3.82 -1.80
N CYS A 52 6.73 4.10 -1.83
CA CYS A 52 7.80 3.12 -1.89
C CYS A 52 8.94 3.52 -0.96
N GLU A 53 9.66 2.55 -0.40
CA GLU A 53 10.81 2.81 0.47
C GLU A 53 11.93 3.60 -0.20
N CYS A 54 12.07 3.51 -1.54
CA CYS A 54 13.02 4.32 -2.31
C CYS A 54 12.74 5.83 -2.29
N GLY A 55 11.64 6.26 -1.65
CA GLY A 55 11.22 7.64 -1.54
C GLY A 55 10.22 8.09 -2.60
N TRP A 56 9.88 7.21 -3.56
CA TRP A 56 8.80 7.49 -4.51
C TRP A 56 7.46 7.56 -3.79
N ARG A 57 6.66 8.55 -4.16
CA ARG A 57 5.30 8.77 -3.66
C ARG A 57 4.41 9.17 -4.80
N ASP A 58 3.23 8.59 -4.82
CA ASP A 58 2.22 8.93 -5.80
C ASP A 58 1.62 10.31 -5.51
N ASP A 59 1.39 11.09 -6.57
CA ASP A 59 0.72 12.37 -6.47
C ASP A 59 -0.80 12.20 -6.30
N GLU A 60 -1.34 11.07 -6.74
CA GLU A 60 -2.76 10.77 -6.67
C GLU A 60 -3.18 10.31 -5.27
N LEU A 61 -4.21 10.96 -4.71
CA LEU A 61 -4.86 10.57 -3.47
C LEU A 61 -6.26 10.04 -3.78
N HIS A 62 -6.53 8.81 -3.37
CA HIS A 62 -7.80 8.13 -3.55
C HIS A 62 -8.66 8.18 -2.29
N ALA A 63 -9.94 7.85 -2.43
CA ALA A 63 -10.91 7.85 -1.34
C ALA A 63 -10.46 6.93 -0.18
N PRO A 64 -10.83 7.24 1.09
CA PRO A 64 -10.48 6.44 2.25
C PRO A 64 -11.39 5.22 2.40
N ASP A 65 -11.52 4.45 1.33
CA ASP A 65 -12.30 3.23 1.29
C ASP A 65 -11.52 2.09 0.64
N ALA A 66 -12.18 0.95 0.51
CA ALA A 66 -11.65 -0.22 -0.17
C ALA A 66 -11.15 0.12 -1.59
N ASP A 67 -12.02 0.71 -2.41
CA ASP A 67 -11.70 0.92 -3.81
C ASP A 67 -10.56 1.91 -3.99
N GLY A 68 -10.44 2.92 -3.13
CA GLY A 68 -9.31 3.84 -3.11
C GLY A 68 -8.00 3.18 -2.66
N HIS A 69 -8.04 2.26 -1.69
CA HIS A 69 -6.86 1.47 -1.36
C HIS A 69 -6.43 0.59 -2.54
N ARG A 70 -7.38 -0.07 -3.21
CA ARG A 70 -7.09 -0.86 -4.42
C ARG A 70 -6.50 0.02 -5.51
N ALA A 71 -7.08 1.19 -5.77
CA ALA A 71 -6.59 2.13 -6.77
C ALA A 71 -5.15 2.59 -6.48
N ALA A 72 -4.83 2.88 -5.21
CA ALA A 72 -3.46 3.18 -4.79
C ALA A 72 -2.50 2.03 -5.10
N LEU A 73 -2.88 0.78 -4.78
CA LEU A 73 -2.06 -0.40 -5.10
C LEU A 73 -1.82 -0.57 -6.60
N HIS A 74 -2.84 -0.35 -7.42
CA HIS A 74 -2.67 -0.35 -8.88
C HIS A 74 -1.74 0.80 -9.33
N GLY A 75 -1.87 1.99 -8.73
CA GLY A 75 -1.00 3.13 -8.98
C GLY A 75 0.47 2.83 -8.70
N PHE A 76 0.77 2.13 -7.60
CA PHE A 76 2.13 1.65 -7.31
C PHE A 76 2.69 0.78 -8.45
N VAL A 77 1.93 -0.24 -8.86
CA VAL A 77 2.37 -1.17 -9.92
C VAL A 77 2.57 -0.43 -11.23
N ASP A 78 1.58 0.36 -11.63
CA ASP A 78 1.52 0.96 -12.96
C ASP A 78 2.48 2.14 -13.13
N ARG A 79 2.71 2.92 -12.06
CA ARG A 79 3.49 4.16 -12.11
C ARG A 79 4.89 4.04 -11.51
N HIS A 80 5.19 2.95 -10.80
CA HIS A 80 6.49 2.76 -10.18
C HIS A 80 7.07 1.37 -10.43
N PHE A 81 6.43 0.33 -9.91
CA PHE A 81 7.07 -0.98 -9.81
C PHE A 81 7.30 -1.66 -11.16
N ALA A 82 6.38 -1.51 -12.12
CA ALA A 82 6.53 -2.16 -13.43
C ALA A 82 7.78 -1.71 -14.20
N ALA A 83 8.19 -0.45 -14.03
CA ALA A 83 9.42 0.07 -14.63
C ALA A 83 10.68 -0.51 -14.00
N ILE A 84 10.65 -0.76 -12.69
CA ILE A 84 11.75 -1.38 -11.93
C ILE A 84 11.85 -2.86 -12.25
N ALA A 85 10.72 -3.57 -12.23
CA ALA A 85 10.69 -5.02 -12.43
C ALA A 85 10.91 -5.43 -13.90
N GLY A 86 10.72 -4.52 -14.86
CA GLY A 86 10.79 -4.84 -16.29
C GLY A 86 9.60 -5.66 -16.81
N TYR A 87 8.57 -5.86 -15.98
CA TYR A 87 7.28 -6.46 -16.32
C TYR A 87 6.19 -5.88 -15.43
N ARG A 88 4.92 -6.07 -15.79
CA ARG A 88 3.77 -5.63 -14.98
C ARG A 88 3.22 -6.81 -14.16
N PRO A 89 3.52 -6.90 -12.85
CA PRO A 89 2.87 -7.87 -11.98
C PRO A 89 1.37 -7.55 -11.83
N ASP A 90 0.61 -8.55 -11.39
CA ASP A 90 -0.81 -8.39 -11.07
C ASP A 90 -0.96 -7.84 -9.64
N PRO A 91 -1.46 -6.60 -9.45
CA PRO A 91 -1.61 -5.98 -8.13
C PRO A 91 -2.48 -6.78 -7.15
N GLU A 92 -3.45 -7.56 -7.63
CA GLU A 92 -4.37 -8.30 -6.75
C GLU A 92 -3.87 -9.71 -6.41
N ARG A 93 -3.01 -10.28 -7.26
CA ARG A 93 -2.47 -11.63 -7.11
C ARG A 93 -1.07 -11.65 -6.51
N ASP A 94 -0.21 -10.74 -6.96
CA ASP A 94 1.24 -10.77 -6.70
C ASP A 94 1.62 -9.88 -5.50
N PHE A 95 0.65 -9.20 -4.89
CA PHE A 95 0.85 -8.30 -3.78
C PHE A 95 -0.18 -8.51 -2.67
N LEU A 96 0.24 -8.24 -1.43
CA LEU A 96 -0.61 -8.42 -0.28
C LEU A 96 -1.74 -7.37 -0.26
N THR A 97 -2.98 -7.84 -0.38
CA THR A 97 -4.17 -6.99 -0.29
C THR A 97 -4.65 -6.85 1.17
N PRO A 98 -5.14 -5.69 1.60
CA PRO A 98 -5.56 -5.47 3.00
C PRO A 98 -6.74 -6.32 3.46
N TRP A 99 -7.59 -6.80 2.54
CA TRP A 99 -8.72 -7.68 2.92
C TRP A 99 -8.28 -9.06 3.39
N SER A 100 -7.04 -9.46 3.12
CA SER A 100 -6.45 -10.66 3.71
C SER A 100 -6.24 -10.51 5.23
N VAL A 101 -6.36 -9.28 5.76
CA VAL A 101 -6.38 -8.93 7.17
C VAL A 101 -7.82 -8.70 7.68
N ARG A 102 -8.83 -9.36 7.08
CA ARG A 102 -10.17 -9.42 7.69
C ARG A 102 -10.09 -10.22 8.99
N ARG A 103 -10.69 -9.68 10.06
CA ARG A 103 -10.92 -10.39 11.33
C ARG A 103 -11.41 -11.81 11.03
N VAL A 104 -10.70 -12.81 11.54
CA VAL A 104 -11.36 -14.07 11.89
C VAL A 104 -12.31 -13.70 13.03
N THR A 105 -13.57 -13.42 12.71
CA THR A 105 -14.62 -13.46 13.73
C THR A 105 -14.81 -14.92 14.09
N HIS A 106 -14.17 -15.38 15.16
CA HIS A 106 -14.63 -16.57 15.85
C HIS A 106 -16.06 -16.28 16.33
N ALA A 107 -17.01 -17.02 15.76
CA ALA A 107 -18.39 -17.09 16.25
C ALA A 107 -18.45 -17.87 17.57
#